data_AF-A0A1Z5JHX0-F1
#
_entry.id   AF-A0A1Z5JHX0-F1
#
_cell.length_a   1.000
_cell.length_b   1.000
_cell.length_c   1.000
_cell.angle_alpha   90.00
_cell.angle_beta   90.00
_cell.angle_gamma   90.00
#
_symmetry.space_group_name_H-M   'P 1'
#
loop_
_entity.id
_entity.type
_entity.pdbx_description
1 polymer ?
#
loop_
_entity_poly.entity_id
_entity_poly.type
_entity_poly.pdbx_seq_one_letter_code
_entity_poly.pdbx_strand_id
1 'polypeptide(L)'
;MRLNRLFLVNLVVIVDLIAYFYIKASFGVGGEALETALVKTTEEQTVSSIESTNLERAHENAVRSSTGSVRKFKEPLLPHKVTYAPTGGKLPEDGFDTYDETAWNKLDNGTCLFDDDEEDQAFEWQRNSPYAILLGTMKGGTHALSEYLWQHPLIAAPKKVEKNGHELHFFDSRSFERGKMGIPRKANQLSYAMKVHKMYPDFFYTKESMYTIHDSPRYLVWSDRIPEAIMCVTPWSKLIAVLRDPVERVISHYRFQDQARFRKNIPMVDWETWIQDDIERLKRAGVLQDWNRVDFDEFSGSEAELIAWKKYLRSPTTQMIVGRGLYSLQIEHYFAAMDKVGKPRKT
;
A
#
# COMPACT_ATOMS: atom_id res chain seq x y z
N MET A 1 -26.03 -8.50 2.84
CA MET A 1 -25.96 -7.67 1.61
C MET A 1 -25.28 -6.30 1.79
N ARG A 2 -24.83 -5.90 3.00
CA ARG A 2 -24.18 -4.59 3.27
C ARG A 2 -22.63 -4.58 3.32
N LEU A 3 -21.97 -5.75 3.34
CA LEU A 3 -20.50 -5.85 3.36
C LEU A 3 -19.81 -5.46 2.03
N ASN A 4 -20.56 -5.35 0.93
CA ASN A 4 -20.00 -5.11 -0.41
C ASN A 4 -19.47 -3.67 -0.61
N ARG A 5 -19.77 -2.71 0.28
CA ARG A 5 -19.19 -1.36 0.22
C ARG A 5 -17.80 -1.24 0.85
N LEU A 6 -17.38 -2.18 1.70
CA LEU A 6 -16.03 -2.19 2.28
C LEU A 6 -14.96 -2.71 1.33
N PHE A 7 -15.37 -3.37 0.25
CA PHE A 7 -14.49 -4.15 -0.60
C PHE A 7 -14.58 -3.62 -2.04
N LEU A 8 -13.67 -2.72 -2.38
CA LEU A 8 -13.37 -2.40 -3.78
C LEU A 8 -12.74 -3.65 -4.41
N VAL A 9 -13.44 -4.27 -5.36
CA VAL A 9 -13.00 -5.49 -6.04
C VAL A 9 -12.10 -5.08 -7.21
N ASN A 10 -10.84 -5.52 -7.20
CA ASN A 10 -9.83 -5.37 -8.26
C ASN A 10 -9.81 -3.99 -8.95
N LEU A 11 -9.13 -3.02 -8.34
CA LEU A 11 -9.02 -1.65 -8.85
C LEU A 11 -7.59 -1.12 -8.67
N VAL A 12 -6.97 -0.63 -9.73
CA VAL A 12 -5.84 0.29 -9.58
C VAL A 12 -6.44 1.66 -9.32
N VAL A 13 -6.56 2.03 -8.06
CA VAL A 13 -6.90 3.38 -7.67
C VAL A 13 -5.61 4.20 -7.75
N ILE A 14 -5.35 4.88 -8.86
CA ILE A 14 -4.49 6.06 -8.74
C ILE A 14 -5.33 6.98 -7.84
N VAL A 15 -4.81 7.38 -6.68
CA VAL A 15 -5.57 8.25 -5.77
C VAL A 15 -5.83 9.62 -6.44
N ASP A 16 -5.07 9.91 -7.51
CA ASP A 16 -5.26 10.96 -8.49
C ASP A 16 -5.93 10.52 -9.82
N LEU A 17 -6.48 9.29 -9.97
CA LEU A 17 -7.19 8.78 -11.17
C LEU A 17 -7.79 7.37 -10.93
N ILE A 18 -9.10 7.18 -11.08
CA ILE A 18 -9.67 5.81 -11.03
C ILE A 18 -9.38 5.11 -12.37
N ALA A 19 -8.36 4.25 -12.41
CA ALA A 19 -8.03 3.46 -13.61
C ALA A 19 -8.47 2.00 -13.41
N TYR A 20 -9.55 1.60 -14.10
CA TYR A 20 -10.03 0.23 -14.09
C TYR A 20 -9.21 -0.61 -15.09
N PHE A 21 -8.14 -1.27 -14.63
CA PHE A 21 -7.40 -2.25 -15.44
C PHE A 21 -7.88 -3.67 -15.11
N TYR A 22 -8.56 -4.30 -16.06
CA TYR A 22 -9.03 -5.68 -15.96
C TYR A 22 -8.03 -6.62 -16.67
N ILE A 23 -7.18 -7.33 -15.92
CA ILE A 23 -6.35 -8.40 -16.49
C ILE A 23 -7.11 -9.72 -16.33
N LYS A 24 -7.73 -10.18 -17.43
CA LYS A 24 -8.47 -11.46 -17.48
C LYS A 24 -7.48 -12.60 -17.78
N ALA A 25 -7.16 -13.42 -16.77
CA ALA A 25 -6.59 -14.75 -16.99
C ALA A 25 -7.75 -15.77 -17.11
N SER A 26 -7.74 -16.52 -18.20
CA SER A 26 -8.83 -17.32 -18.75
C SER A 26 -9.38 -18.45 -17.87
N PHE A 27 -10.71 -18.53 -17.77
CA PHE A 27 -11.46 -19.78 -17.92
C PHE A 27 -12.65 -19.48 -18.86
N GLY A 28 -12.75 -20.22 -19.95
CA GLY A 28 -13.65 -19.95 -21.06
C GLY A 28 -15.09 -20.36 -20.79
N VAL A 29 -16.03 -19.51 -21.22
CA VAL A 29 -17.18 -19.83 -22.10
C VAL A 29 -17.48 -18.53 -22.87
N GLY A 30 -17.78 -18.65 -24.16
CA GLY A 30 -17.76 -17.57 -25.15
C GLY A 30 -18.89 -16.53 -25.06
N GLY A 31 -18.79 -15.55 -25.96
CA GLY A 31 -19.78 -14.51 -26.20
C GLY A 31 -19.12 -13.25 -26.75
N GLU A 32 -19.19 -13.07 -28.07
CA GLU A 32 -18.78 -11.89 -28.83
C GLU A 32 -19.37 -10.61 -28.25
N ALA A 33 -18.53 -9.59 -28.01
CA ALA A 33 -18.80 -8.15 -28.08
C ALA A 33 -17.78 -7.40 -27.21
N LEU A 34 -16.68 -6.92 -27.80
CA LEU A 34 -15.90 -5.75 -27.33
C LEU A 34 -14.71 -5.52 -28.28
N GLU A 35 -15.01 -5.21 -29.54
CA GLU A 35 -14.01 -4.82 -30.54
C GLU A 35 -14.07 -3.32 -30.90
N THR A 36 -14.77 -2.49 -30.12
CA THR A 36 -15.17 -1.14 -30.60
C THR A 36 -14.69 0.05 -29.76
N ALA A 37 -13.73 -0.10 -28.84
CA ALA A 37 -13.37 1.02 -27.94
C ALA A 37 -11.90 1.48 -27.95
N LEU A 38 -11.02 0.95 -28.80
CA LEU A 38 -9.59 1.32 -28.76
C LEU A 38 -8.96 1.73 -30.09
N VAL A 39 -9.78 2.18 -31.06
CA VAL A 39 -9.29 2.82 -32.28
C VAL A 39 -9.79 4.26 -32.33
N LYS A 40 -8.97 5.19 -31.83
CA LYS A 40 -8.78 6.56 -32.35
C LYS A 40 -7.89 7.38 -31.41
N THR A 41 -6.58 7.18 -31.55
CA THR A 41 -5.58 8.26 -31.66
C THR A 41 -4.28 7.59 -32.09
N THR A 42 -4.09 7.53 -33.42
CA THR A 42 -2.85 7.15 -34.09
C THR A 42 -1.85 8.29 -34.03
N GLU A 43 -0.58 7.99 -33.73
CA GLU A 43 0.51 8.29 -34.67
C GLU A 43 1.62 7.25 -34.51
N GLU A 44 2.05 6.72 -35.65
CA GLU A 44 2.91 5.57 -35.84
C GLU A 44 4.37 5.87 -35.49
N GLN A 45 5.00 5.02 -34.67
CA GLN A 45 6.40 4.68 -34.88
C GLN A 45 6.60 3.17 -34.67
N THR A 46 6.99 2.53 -35.76
CA THR A 46 7.41 1.13 -35.87
C THR A 46 8.47 0.78 -34.83
N VAL A 47 8.15 -0.12 -33.90
CA VAL A 47 9.16 -0.74 -33.05
C VAL A 47 9.38 -2.20 -33.43
N SER A 48 10.66 -2.51 -33.67
CA SER A 48 11.17 -3.76 -34.25
C SER A 48 10.92 -4.98 -33.37
N SER A 49 10.95 -6.15 -34.01
CA SER A 49 10.72 -7.52 -33.51
C SER A 49 11.56 -8.01 -32.30
N ILE A 50 12.37 -7.15 -31.70
CA ILE A 50 13.19 -7.43 -30.51
C ILE A 50 12.43 -7.05 -29.22
N GLU A 51 11.49 -6.12 -29.27
CA GLU A 51 10.67 -5.74 -28.10
C GLU A 51 9.57 -6.76 -27.78
N SER A 52 8.99 -7.38 -28.81
CA SER A 52 7.96 -8.42 -28.63
C SER A 52 8.51 -9.63 -27.86
N THR A 53 9.76 -10.00 -28.10
CA THR A 53 10.40 -11.13 -27.40
C THR A 53 10.74 -10.82 -25.94
N ASN A 54 11.01 -9.57 -25.59
CA ASN A 54 11.22 -9.16 -24.19
C ASN A 54 9.91 -9.01 -23.42
N LEU A 55 8.87 -8.46 -24.07
CA LEU A 55 7.50 -8.40 -23.53
C LEU A 55 6.91 -9.80 -23.34
N GLU A 56 7.11 -10.71 -24.29
CA GLU A 56 6.70 -12.11 -24.16
C GLU A 56 7.44 -12.82 -23.02
N ARG A 57 8.74 -12.57 -22.84
CA ARG A 57 9.52 -13.17 -21.74
C ARG A 57 9.15 -12.59 -20.38
N ALA A 58 8.86 -11.29 -20.30
CA ALA A 58 8.32 -10.63 -19.10
C ALA A 58 6.91 -11.13 -18.77
N HIS A 59 6.06 -11.29 -19.79
CA HIS A 59 4.74 -11.90 -19.67
C HIS A 59 4.85 -13.36 -19.24
N GLU A 60 5.73 -14.18 -19.81
CA GLU A 60 5.96 -15.57 -19.39
C GLU A 60 6.50 -15.68 -17.95
N ASN A 61 7.34 -14.75 -17.51
CA ASN A 61 7.81 -14.68 -16.13
C ASN A 61 6.69 -14.25 -15.17
N ALA A 62 5.87 -13.28 -15.56
CA ALA A 62 4.72 -12.83 -14.78
C ALA A 62 3.60 -13.88 -14.76
N VAL A 63 3.38 -14.57 -15.87
CA VAL A 63 2.50 -15.74 -16.02
C VAL A 63 3.04 -16.87 -15.18
N ARG A 64 4.33 -17.24 -15.22
CA ARG A 64 4.91 -18.22 -14.28
C ARG A 64 4.77 -17.83 -12.81
N SER A 65 4.80 -16.53 -12.49
CA SER A 65 4.57 -16.03 -11.14
C SER A 65 3.09 -16.07 -10.71
N SER A 66 2.15 -16.01 -11.67
CA SER A 66 0.71 -15.88 -11.44
C SER A 66 -0.10 -17.16 -11.74
N THR A 67 0.36 -18.01 -12.66
CA THR A 67 -0.18 -19.33 -13.02
C THR A 67 0.49 -20.45 -12.22
N GLY A 68 0.91 -20.16 -11.00
CA GLY A 68 0.91 -21.18 -9.97
C GLY A 68 -0.51 -21.74 -9.92
N SER A 69 -0.73 -22.86 -10.62
CA SER A 69 -1.97 -23.63 -10.74
C SER A 69 -2.86 -23.38 -9.52
N VAL A 70 -4.16 -23.14 -9.73
CA VAL A 70 -5.19 -23.22 -8.69
C VAL A 70 -5.21 -24.67 -8.17
N ARG A 71 -4.14 -25.03 -7.46
CA ARG A 71 -4.05 -26.22 -6.67
C ARG A 71 -5.01 -25.94 -5.54
N LYS A 72 -5.96 -26.87 -5.33
CA LYS A 72 -6.59 -27.11 -4.02
C LYS A 72 -5.56 -26.78 -2.95
N PHE A 73 -5.95 -26.07 -1.89
CA PHE A 73 -5.08 -25.74 -0.75
C PHE A 73 -4.07 -26.86 -0.57
N LYS A 74 -2.83 -26.64 -1.00
CA LYS A 74 -1.77 -27.62 -0.76
C LYS A 74 -1.73 -27.78 0.74
N GLU A 75 -1.62 -29.02 1.20
CA GLU A 75 -1.39 -29.28 2.61
C GLU A 75 -0.28 -28.33 3.10
N PRO A 76 -0.49 -27.70 4.27
CA PRO A 76 0.42 -26.69 4.78
C PRO A 76 1.85 -27.26 4.82
N LEU A 77 2.85 -26.40 4.56
CA LEU A 77 4.23 -26.87 4.43
C LEU A 77 4.76 -27.53 5.71
N LEU A 78 4.16 -27.19 6.86
CA LEU A 78 4.30 -27.86 8.15
C LEU A 78 2.91 -28.03 8.79
N PRO A 79 2.71 -29.05 9.64
CA PRO A 79 1.45 -29.23 10.36
C PRO A 79 1.14 -28.01 11.25
N HIS A 80 -0.11 -27.55 11.22
CA HIS A 80 -0.58 -26.45 12.06
C HIS A 80 -0.46 -26.80 13.56
N LYS A 81 -0.08 -25.83 14.38
CA LYS A 81 -0.17 -25.93 15.84
C LYS A 81 -1.18 -24.93 16.38
N VAL A 82 -2.10 -25.41 17.21
CA VAL A 82 -3.12 -24.61 17.91
C VAL A 82 -2.51 -23.72 19.01
N THR A 83 -1.26 -23.95 19.41
CA THR A 83 -0.64 -23.31 20.57
C THR A 83 0.16 -22.04 20.26
N TYR A 84 0.08 -21.48 19.05
CA TYR A 84 0.79 -20.25 18.67
C TYR A 84 -0.16 -19.07 18.61
N ALA A 85 0.21 -17.94 19.22
CA ALA A 85 -0.57 -16.71 19.14
C ALA A 85 -0.67 -16.22 17.67
N PRO A 86 -1.87 -16.13 17.06
CA PRO A 86 -2.06 -16.09 15.61
C PRO A 86 -1.30 -14.98 14.87
N THR A 87 -0.92 -13.91 15.56
CA THR A 87 -0.15 -12.80 15.00
C THR A 87 1.16 -12.47 15.73
N GLY A 88 1.65 -13.32 16.63
CA GLY A 88 2.96 -13.13 17.28
C GLY A 88 2.93 -12.54 18.69
N GLY A 89 1.77 -12.54 19.35
CA GLY A 89 1.62 -12.24 20.77
C GLY A 89 0.17 -12.43 21.22
N LYS A 90 -0.04 -12.64 22.53
CA LYS A 90 -1.39 -12.61 23.13
C LYS A 90 -2.12 -11.35 22.68
N LEU A 91 -3.42 -11.45 22.40
CA LEU A 91 -4.30 -10.28 22.45
C LEU A 91 -4.02 -9.61 23.80
N PRO A 92 -3.68 -8.30 23.85
CA PRO A 92 -3.61 -7.62 25.13
C PRO A 92 -4.94 -7.88 25.86
N GLU A 93 -4.90 -8.45 27.07
CA GLU A 93 -6.10 -8.72 27.86
C GLU A 93 -6.74 -7.38 28.34
N ASP A 94 -6.03 -6.28 28.12
CA ASP A 94 -6.13 -5.01 28.85
C ASP A 94 -5.47 -3.81 28.12
N GLY A 95 -4.77 -4.02 26.99
CA GLY A 95 -3.95 -2.99 26.33
C GLY A 95 -4.66 -2.08 25.31
N PHE A 96 -5.96 -2.22 25.10
CA PHE A 96 -6.76 -1.24 24.34
C PHE A 96 -7.23 -0.07 25.21
N ASP A 97 -7.30 -0.27 26.54
CA ASP A 97 -7.87 0.68 27.51
C ASP A 97 -6.85 1.69 28.06
N THR A 98 -5.56 1.54 27.74
CA THR A 98 -4.55 2.59 28.00
C THR A 98 -4.61 3.67 26.93
N TYR A 99 -5.79 4.26 26.81
CA TYR A 99 -6.07 5.43 26.01
C TYR A 99 -5.42 6.66 26.66
N ASP A 100 -4.26 7.06 26.14
CA ASP A 100 -3.67 8.37 26.42
C ASP A 100 -3.75 9.21 25.14
N GLU A 101 -4.81 10.00 25.01
CA GLU A 101 -4.98 10.97 23.93
C GLU A 101 -3.73 11.82 23.71
N THR A 102 -3.04 12.21 24.78
CA THR A 102 -1.86 13.07 24.68
C THR A 102 -0.63 12.35 24.14
N ALA A 103 -0.54 11.02 24.31
CA ALA A 103 0.50 10.19 23.68
C ALA A 103 0.25 10.02 22.19
N TRP A 104 -1.01 9.82 21.78
CA TRP A 104 -1.38 9.69 20.37
C TRP A 104 -1.29 11.00 19.61
N ASN A 105 -1.74 12.10 20.21
CA ASN A 105 -1.62 13.43 19.62
C ASN A 105 -0.15 13.80 19.31
N LYS A 106 0.82 13.31 20.09
CA LYS A 106 2.25 13.46 19.79
C LYS A 106 2.72 12.56 18.63
N LEU A 107 2.20 11.34 18.53
CA LEU A 107 2.55 10.37 17.49
C LEU A 107 1.87 10.65 16.14
N ASP A 108 0.73 11.34 16.18
CA ASP A 108 -0.12 11.62 15.04
C ASP A 108 -0.11 13.12 14.70
N ASN A 109 0.73 13.95 15.33
CA ASN A 109 0.80 15.38 15.03
C ASN A 109 1.23 15.60 13.57
N GLY A 110 0.25 15.81 12.69
CA GLY A 110 0.44 16.06 11.27
C GLY A 110 0.80 17.50 10.92
N THR A 111 0.93 18.38 11.91
CA THR A 111 1.31 19.78 11.70
C THR A 111 2.63 19.82 10.96
N CYS A 112 2.64 20.40 9.77
CA CYS A 112 3.84 20.55 8.99
C CYS A 112 4.60 21.80 9.47
N LEU A 113 5.86 21.63 9.86
CA LEU A 113 6.71 22.72 10.33
C LEU A 113 7.57 23.19 9.16
N PHE A 114 7.35 24.43 8.75
CA PHE A 114 8.12 25.13 7.72
C PHE A 114 9.25 25.91 8.40
N ASP A 115 10.41 25.98 7.75
CA ASP A 115 11.49 26.87 8.18
C ASP A 115 11.29 28.23 7.49
N ASP A 116 11.58 29.33 8.19
CA ASP A 116 11.30 30.71 7.71
C ASP A 116 12.10 31.11 6.44
N ASP A 117 13.12 30.34 6.06
CA ASP A 117 14.06 30.64 4.94
C ASP A 117 13.69 29.93 3.60
N GLU A 118 12.41 29.67 3.33
CA GLU A 118 11.96 28.70 2.30
C GLU A 118 12.03 29.16 0.82
N GLU A 119 12.42 30.40 0.50
CA GLU A 119 12.21 30.93 -0.86
C GLU A 119 13.13 30.39 -1.97
N ASP A 120 14.37 29.95 -1.68
CA ASP A 120 15.35 29.73 -2.78
C ASP A 120 15.87 28.29 -2.99
N GLN A 121 15.65 27.34 -2.07
CA GLN A 121 16.22 25.97 -2.18
C GLN A 121 15.21 24.87 -2.53
N ALA A 122 13.92 25.19 -2.64
CA ALA A 122 12.85 24.21 -2.83
C ALA A 122 12.95 23.42 -4.16
N PHE A 123 13.57 23.99 -5.20
CA PHE A 123 13.52 23.41 -6.56
C PHE A 123 14.51 22.26 -6.81
N GLU A 124 15.69 22.27 -6.19
CA GLU A 124 16.74 21.32 -6.55
C GLU A 124 16.50 19.93 -5.95
N TRP A 125 16.07 19.88 -4.69
CA TRP A 125 15.80 18.60 -4.03
C TRP A 125 14.48 17.96 -4.54
N GLN A 126 13.51 18.75 -5.01
CA GLN A 126 12.26 18.24 -5.61
C GLN A 126 12.50 17.43 -6.88
N ARG A 127 13.45 17.86 -7.73
CA ARG A 127 13.89 17.08 -8.90
C ARG A 127 14.49 15.73 -8.51
N ASN A 128 15.03 15.66 -7.30
CA ASN A 128 15.64 14.50 -6.69
C ASN A 128 14.66 13.67 -5.82
N SER A 129 13.37 13.98 -5.92
CA SER A 129 12.29 13.34 -5.17
C SER A 129 11.42 12.45 -6.07
N PRO A 130 10.77 11.41 -5.52
CA PRO A 130 9.87 10.55 -6.27
C PRO A 130 8.69 11.30 -6.88
N TYR A 131 8.51 11.10 -8.18
CA TYR A 131 7.38 11.62 -8.93
C TYR A 131 6.07 10.98 -8.50
N ALA A 132 6.09 9.67 -8.22
CA ALA A 132 4.93 8.92 -7.73
C ALA A 132 5.31 7.96 -6.60
N ILE A 133 4.34 7.68 -5.74
CA ILE A 133 4.45 6.78 -4.60
C ILE A 133 3.39 5.69 -4.74
N LEU A 134 3.82 4.44 -4.85
CA LEU A 134 2.96 3.26 -4.77
C LEU A 134 2.69 2.92 -3.29
N LEU A 135 1.50 3.26 -2.81
CA LEU A 135 1.11 3.19 -1.40
C LEU A 135 0.87 1.76 -0.90
N GLY A 136 0.45 0.87 -1.79
CA GLY A 136 -0.15 -0.40 -1.40
C GLY A 136 -1.09 -0.95 -2.44
N THR A 137 -1.83 -2.01 -2.12
CA THR A 137 -1.81 -2.75 -0.84
C THR A 137 -0.78 -3.89 -0.84
N MET A 138 -0.29 -4.27 0.33
CA MET A 138 0.54 -5.47 0.48
C MET A 138 -0.21 -6.69 -0.06
N LYS A 139 0.45 -7.46 -0.94
CA LYS A 139 -0.14 -8.58 -1.69
C LYS A 139 -1.22 -8.18 -2.72
N GLY A 140 -1.31 -6.90 -3.05
CA GLY A 140 -2.16 -6.38 -4.13
C GLY A 140 -1.53 -6.47 -5.53
N GLY A 141 -0.23 -6.77 -5.64
CA GLY A 141 0.49 -6.81 -6.91
C GLY A 141 1.41 -5.61 -7.17
N THR A 142 1.68 -4.80 -6.14
CA THR A 142 2.58 -3.62 -6.23
C THR A 142 3.93 -3.93 -6.85
N HIS A 143 4.59 -5.01 -6.45
CA HIS A 143 5.89 -5.39 -7.00
C HIS A 143 5.83 -5.69 -8.51
N ALA A 144 4.79 -6.39 -8.98
CA ALA A 144 4.62 -6.66 -10.41
C ALA A 144 4.38 -5.36 -11.20
N LEU A 145 3.57 -4.44 -10.67
CA LEU A 145 3.36 -3.14 -11.28
C LEU A 145 4.68 -2.33 -11.33
N SER A 146 5.43 -2.31 -10.24
CA SER A 146 6.74 -1.65 -10.17
C SER A 146 7.71 -2.20 -11.22
N GLU A 147 7.82 -3.52 -11.36
CA GLU A 147 8.67 -4.16 -12.37
C GLU A 147 8.28 -3.80 -13.81
N TYR A 148 6.99 -3.61 -14.10
CA TYR A 148 6.56 -3.12 -15.41
C TYR A 148 6.86 -1.63 -15.60
N LEU A 149 6.65 -0.81 -14.57
CA LEU A 149 6.94 0.62 -14.63
C LEU A 149 8.43 0.88 -14.86
N TRP A 150 9.33 0.13 -14.22
CA TRP A 150 10.78 0.28 -14.38
C TRP A 150 11.31 -0.13 -15.75
N GLN A 151 10.50 -0.76 -16.59
CA GLN A 151 10.86 -1.03 -18.00
C GLN A 151 10.62 0.19 -18.90
N HIS A 152 9.86 1.18 -18.44
CA HIS A 152 9.60 2.39 -19.22
C HIS A 152 10.88 3.25 -19.31
N PRO A 153 11.27 3.74 -20.50
CA PRO A 153 12.55 4.44 -20.69
C PRO A 153 12.68 5.74 -19.89
N LEU A 154 11.56 6.34 -19.47
CA LEU A 154 11.53 7.54 -18.63
C LEU A 154 11.40 7.25 -17.13
N ILE A 155 11.43 6.00 -16.69
CA ILE A 155 11.32 5.65 -15.27
C ILE A 155 12.63 4.99 -14.83
N ALA A 156 13.25 5.56 -13.79
CA ALA A 156 14.47 4.99 -13.23
C ALA A 156 14.17 3.70 -12.45
N ALA A 157 14.95 2.65 -12.73
CA ALA A 157 14.90 1.41 -11.98
C ALA A 157 15.72 1.51 -10.67
N PRO A 158 15.21 1.02 -9.53
CA PRO A 158 15.93 1.04 -8.27
C PRO A 158 17.00 -0.05 -8.23
N LYS A 159 18.14 0.25 -7.59
CA LYS A 159 19.06 -0.79 -7.13
C LYS A 159 18.45 -1.52 -5.93
N LYS A 160 18.57 -2.84 -5.93
CA LYS A 160 18.07 -3.69 -4.84
C LYS A 160 18.78 -3.33 -3.54
N VAL A 161 18.02 -3.02 -2.51
CA VAL A 161 18.52 -2.80 -1.15
C VAL A 161 18.44 -4.13 -0.39
N GLU A 162 19.57 -4.62 0.12
CA GLU A 162 19.73 -5.99 0.66
C GLU A 162 18.64 -6.43 1.65
N LYS A 163 18.09 -5.51 2.46
CA LYS A 163 17.12 -5.84 3.52
C LYS A 163 15.65 -5.67 3.14
N ASN A 164 15.34 -4.77 2.19
CA ASN A 164 13.96 -4.38 1.87
C ASN A 164 13.58 -4.66 0.41
N GLY A 165 14.46 -5.32 -0.36
CA GLY A 165 14.25 -5.47 -1.80
C GLY A 165 14.24 -4.10 -2.48
N HIS A 166 13.11 -3.76 -3.10
CA HIS A 166 12.92 -2.49 -3.81
C HIS A 166 12.00 -1.51 -3.05
N GLU A 167 11.52 -1.89 -1.85
CA GLU A 167 10.61 -1.05 -1.07
C GLU A 167 11.38 0.00 -0.23
N LEU A 168 10.99 1.27 -0.35
CA LEU A 168 11.73 2.39 0.25
C LEU A 168 11.53 2.53 1.77
N HIS A 169 10.31 2.32 2.27
CA HIS A 169 9.94 2.47 3.68
C HIS A 169 10.47 3.76 4.32
N PHE A 170 10.33 4.93 3.69
CA PHE A 170 10.70 6.20 4.33
C PHE A 170 9.76 6.56 5.48
N PHE A 171 8.50 6.89 5.16
CA PHE A 171 7.49 7.42 6.08
C PHE A 171 7.05 6.47 7.22
N ASP A 172 7.32 5.17 7.12
CA ASP A 172 6.99 4.15 8.12
C ASP A 172 8.22 3.54 8.80
N SER A 173 9.37 4.22 8.70
CA SER A 173 10.64 3.84 9.32
C SER A 173 11.14 4.89 10.31
N ARG A 174 12.20 4.56 11.03
CA ARG A 174 12.90 5.47 11.95
C ARG A 174 13.60 6.64 11.24
N SER A 175 13.73 6.59 9.91
CA SER A 175 14.31 7.70 9.13
C SER A 175 13.36 8.88 8.96
N PHE A 176 12.05 8.68 9.16
CA PHE A 176 11.08 9.76 9.14
C PHE A 176 10.94 10.33 10.55
N GLU A 177 11.14 11.64 10.67
CA GLU A 177 11.08 12.36 11.92
C GLU A 177 9.70 12.96 12.12
N ARG A 178 9.14 12.73 13.31
CA ARG A 178 7.94 13.40 13.80
C ARG A 178 8.18 13.82 15.24
N GLY A 179 8.23 15.13 15.45
CA GLY A 179 8.45 15.73 16.76
C GLY A 179 7.14 16.07 17.47
N LYS A 180 7.24 16.49 18.74
CA LYS A 180 6.07 16.92 19.53
C LYS A 180 5.32 18.07 18.86
N MET A 181 6.04 19.00 18.25
CA MET A 181 5.49 20.18 17.61
C MET A 181 4.93 19.91 16.21
N GLY A 182 5.30 18.78 15.58
CA GLY A 182 4.90 18.46 14.22
C GLY A 182 6.00 17.76 13.43
N ILE A 183 5.85 17.75 12.12
CA ILE A 183 6.76 17.15 11.15
C ILE A 183 7.75 18.22 10.70
N PRO A 184 9.06 18.12 11.03
CA PRO A 184 10.07 19.04 10.50
C PRO A 184 10.25 18.79 9.00
N ARG A 185 9.66 19.65 8.16
CA ARG A 185 9.54 19.44 6.72
C ARG A 185 10.91 19.32 6.05
N LYS A 186 11.77 20.33 6.21
CA LYS A 186 13.09 20.41 5.55
C LYS A 186 14.00 19.24 5.90
N ALA A 187 14.10 18.90 7.19
CA ALA A 187 14.91 17.77 7.65
C ALA A 187 14.45 16.43 7.05
N ASN A 188 13.13 16.21 6.98
CA ASN A 188 12.56 15.03 6.33
C ASN A 188 12.77 15.03 4.82
N GLN A 189 12.65 16.18 4.14
CA GLN A 189 12.88 16.29 2.70
C GLN A 189 14.32 15.94 2.32
N LEU A 190 15.30 16.46 3.07
CA LEU A 190 16.71 16.10 2.89
C LEU A 190 16.95 14.61 3.14
N SER A 191 16.43 14.07 4.24
CA SER A 191 16.54 12.65 4.58
C SER A 191 15.90 11.74 3.54
N TYR A 192 14.76 12.16 2.99
CA TYR A 192 14.06 11.45 1.94
C TYR A 192 14.86 11.44 0.63
N ALA A 193 15.34 12.61 0.20
CA ALA A 193 16.18 12.75 -0.99
C ALA A 193 17.45 11.89 -0.89
N MET A 194 18.13 11.87 0.26
CA MET A 194 19.29 11.00 0.49
C MET A 194 18.95 9.51 0.36
N LYS A 195 17.78 9.09 0.89
CA LYS A 195 17.34 7.69 0.81
C LYS A 195 17.00 7.29 -0.62
N VAL A 196 16.37 8.18 -1.37
CA VAL A 196 16.05 8.01 -2.80
C VAL A 196 17.34 7.98 -3.61
N HIS A 197 18.30 8.86 -3.34
CA HIS A 197 19.63 8.84 -3.97
C HIS A 197 20.34 7.51 -3.82
N LYS A 198 20.33 6.94 -2.62
CA LYS A 198 20.91 5.62 -2.38
C LYS A 198 20.21 4.50 -3.16
N MET A 199 18.90 4.61 -3.37
CA MET A 199 18.11 3.61 -4.09
C MET A 199 18.23 3.75 -5.62
N TYR A 200 18.38 4.97 -6.12
CA TYR A 200 18.45 5.28 -7.55
C TYR A 200 19.75 6.02 -7.88
N PRO A 201 20.95 5.48 -7.61
CA PRO A 201 22.19 6.24 -7.80
C PRO A 201 22.37 6.70 -9.25
N ASP A 202 21.96 5.88 -10.22
CA ASP A 202 22.15 6.18 -11.64
C ASP A 202 21.22 7.32 -12.12
N PHE A 203 20.08 7.54 -11.44
CA PHE A 203 19.15 8.65 -11.73
C PHE A 203 19.81 10.03 -11.62
N PHE A 204 20.78 10.17 -10.70
CA PHE A 204 21.45 11.45 -10.45
C PHE A 204 22.61 11.70 -11.41
N TYR A 205 22.95 10.71 -12.25
CA TYR A 205 24.01 10.80 -13.26
C TYR A 205 23.47 10.80 -14.70
N THR A 206 22.20 10.44 -14.92
CA THR A 206 21.59 10.35 -16.26
C THR A 206 20.53 11.42 -16.49
N LYS A 207 20.72 12.21 -17.56
CA LYS A 207 19.90 13.26 -18.20
C LYS A 207 18.56 13.68 -17.57
N GLU A 208 18.30 14.99 -17.66
CA GLU A 208 17.21 15.88 -17.22
C GLU A 208 15.73 15.44 -17.38
N SER A 209 15.39 14.19 -17.71
CA SER A 209 14.03 13.77 -18.12
C SER A 209 13.51 12.44 -17.55
N MET A 210 14.19 11.83 -16.59
CA MET A 210 13.68 10.61 -15.93
C MET A 210 12.80 10.93 -14.72
N TYR A 211 11.93 10.00 -14.35
CA TYR A 211 11.11 10.02 -13.15
C TYR A 211 11.51 8.88 -12.22
N THR A 212 11.46 9.11 -10.91
CA THR A 212 11.56 8.04 -9.90
C THR A 212 10.18 7.69 -9.37
N ILE A 213 9.90 6.40 -9.25
CA ILE A 213 8.68 5.87 -8.62
C ILE A 213 9.12 4.81 -7.64
N HIS A 214 8.74 4.97 -6.37
CA HIS A 214 9.01 3.97 -5.37
C HIS A 214 7.72 3.37 -4.82
N ASP A 215 7.79 2.13 -4.36
CA ASP A 215 6.72 1.47 -3.66
C ASP A 215 7.05 1.30 -2.17
N SER A 216 6.00 1.31 -1.37
CA SER A 216 6.04 0.93 0.06
C SER A 216 4.64 0.49 0.45
N PRO A 217 4.26 -0.77 0.13
CA PRO A 217 2.87 -1.22 0.19
C PRO A 217 2.21 -1.19 1.57
N ARG A 218 3.03 -0.98 2.62
CA ARG A 218 2.59 -0.75 3.99
C ARG A 218 2.00 0.64 4.20
N TYR A 219 2.26 1.63 3.34
CA TYR A 219 1.75 2.99 3.52
C TYR A 219 0.23 3.04 3.58
N LEU A 220 -0.44 2.28 2.69
CA LEU A 220 -1.90 2.28 2.63
C LEU A 220 -2.54 1.85 3.96
N VAL A 221 -1.99 0.86 4.69
CA VAL A 221 -2.58 0.43 5.97
C VAL A 221 -2.31 1.41 7.10
N TRP A 222 -1.18 2.13 7.07
CA TRP A 222 -0.83 3.16 8.07
C TRP A 222 -1.46 4.52 7.70
N SER A 223 -2.70 4.48 7.22
CA SER A 223 -3.44 5.63 6.73
C SER A 223 -3.74 6.66 7.82
N ASP A 224 -3.63 6.30 9.09
CA ASP A 224 -3.81 7.19 10.23
C ASP A 224 -2.76 8.29 10.35
N ARG A 225 -1.58 8.12 9.75
CA ARG A 225 -0.43 9.05 9.92
C ARG A 225 0.41 9.29 8.67
N ILE A 226 0.44 8.34 7.74
CA ILE A 226 1.26 8.45 6.52
C ILE A 226 0.74 9.53 5.56
N PRO A 227 -0.57 9.72 5.35
CA PRO A 227 -1.06 10.74 4.44
C PRO A 227 -0.56 12.14 4.79
N GLU A 228 -0.67 12.56 6.05
CA GLU A 228 -0.19 13.87 6.51
C GLU A 228 1.32 14.00 6.36
N ALA A 229 2.07 12.91 6.57
CA ALA A 229 3.52 12.89 6.33
C ALA A 229 3.87 13.12 4.86
N ILE A 230 3.17 12.46 3.95
CA ILE A 230 3.37 12.64 2.50
C ILE A 230 2.97 14.07 2.09
N MET A 231 1.83 14.58 2.56
CA MET A 231 1.38 15.94 2.23
C MET A 231 2.32 17.01 2.79
N CYS A 232 2.95 16.77 3.93
CA CYS A 232 3.95 17.68 4.47
C CYS A 232 5.28 17.62 3.70
N VAL A 233 5.79 16.43 3.38
CA VAL A 233 7.14 16.30 2.81
C VAL A 233 7.10 16.47 1.28
N THR A 234 6.17 15.83 0.60
CA THR A 234 6.09 15.76 -0.87
C THR A 234 4.66 15.91 -1.40
N PRO A 235 3.99 17.06 -1.20
CA PRO A 235 2.61 17.26 -1.62
C PRO A 235 2.40 17.15 -3.15
N TRP A 236 3.41 17.37 -3.98
CA TRP A 236 3.31 17.23 -5.44
C TRP A 236 3.31 15.79 -5.92
N SER A 237 3.90 14.84 -5.18
CA SER A 237 4.05 13.45 -5.64
C SER A 237 2.68 12.84 -5.93
N LYS A 238 2.59 12.10 -7.03
CA LYS A 238 1.38 11.35 -7.39
C LYS A 238 1.22 10.15 -6.48
N LEU A 239 -0.01 9.83 -6.10
CA LEU A 239 -0.28 8.72 -5.20
C LEU A 239 -1.01 7.60 -5.95
N ILE A 240 -0.47 6.39 -5.86
CA ILE A 240 -0.99 5.21 -6.56
C ILE A 240 -1.28 4.10 -5.54
N ALA A 241 -2.51 3.61 -5.52
CA ALA A 241 -2.93 2.43 -4.75
C ALA A 241 -3.40 1.31 -5.70
N VAL A 242 -2.74 0.16 -5.61
CA VAL A 242 -3.10 -1.07 -6.31
C VAL A 242 -3.92 -1.93 -5.37
N LEU A 243 -5.22 -2.08 -5.65
CA LEU A 243 -6.14 -2.87 -4.85
C LEU A 243 -6.42 -4.21 -5.55
N ARG A 244 -6.57 -5.24 -4.74
CA ARG A 244 -6.98 -6.58 -5.16
C ARG A 244 -8.25 -6.94 -4.42
N ASP A 245 -9.05 -7.85 -4.97
CA ASP A 245 -10.07 -8.56 -4.21
C ASP A 245 -9.55 -8.88 -2.79
N PRO A 246 -10.22 -8.38 -1.74
CA PRO A 246 -9.69 -8.42 -0.39
C PRO A 246 -9.62 -9.84 0.16
N VAL A 247 -10.49 -10.76 -0.28
CA VAL A 247 -10.43 -12.18 0.09
C VAL A 247 -9.20 -12.83 -0.55
N GLU A 248 -8.99 -12.63 -1.84
CA GLU A 248 -7.80 -13.15 -2.52
C GLU A 248 -6.49 -12.58 -1.97
N ARG A 249 -6.48 -11.29 -1.61
CA ARG A 249 -5.33 -10.64 -0.99
C ARG A 249 -4.99 -11.31 0.34
N VAL A 250 -5.98 -11.60 1.17
CA VAL A 250 -5.79 -12.30 2.45
C VAL A 250 -5.23 -13.71 2.22
N ILE A 251 -5.76 -14.46 1.25
CA ILE A 251 -5.23 -15.79 0.87
C ILE A 251 -3.75 -15.68 0.45
N SER A 252 -3.41 -14.68 -0.37
CA SER A 252 -2.03 -14.41 -0.78
C SER A 252 -1.13 -14.06 0.41
N HIS A 253 -1.64 -13.31 1.39
CA HIS A 253 -0.91 -12.97 2.60
C HIS A 253 -0.66 -14.20 3.48
N TYR A 254 -1.66 -15.06 3.66
CA TYR A 254 -1.52 -16.31 4.40
C TYR A 254 -0.41 -17.18 3.82
N ARG A 255 -0.44 -17.43 2.51
CA ARG A 255 0.58 -18.22 1.80
C ARG A 255 1.97 -17.61 1.92
N PHE A 256 2.07 -16.28 1.84
CA PHE A 256 3.33 -15.58 2.02
C PHE A 256 3.90 -15.78 3.42
N GLN A 257 3.05 -15.69 4.46
CA GLN A 257 3.49 -15.93 5.84
C GLN A 257 3.82 -17.39 6.10
N ASP A 258 3.04 -18.33 5.59
CA ASP A 258 3.32 -19.76 5.69
C ASP A 258 4.71 -20.09 5.13
N GLN A 259 5.03 -19.60 3.92
CA GLN A 259 6.36 -19.76 3.34
C GLN A 259 7.47 -19.10 4.16
N ALA A 260 7.25 -17.89 4.67
CA ALA A 260 8.23 -17.17 5.47
C ALA A 260 8.51 -17.89 6.81
N ARG A 261 7.48 -18.45 7.44
CA ARG A 261 7.57 -19.21 8.68
C ARG A 261 8.16 -20.60 8.46
N PHE A 262 7.80 -21.26 7.37
CA PHE A 262 8.39 -22.53 6.93
C PHE A 262 9.92 -22.43 6.84
N ARG A 263 10.43 -21.38 6.18
CA ARG A 263 11.89 -21.14 6.07
C ARG A 263 12.59 -20.96 7.42
N LYS A 264 11.85 -20.60 8.47
CA LYS A 264 12.34 -20.44 9.84
C LYS A 264 12.03 -21.66 10.73
N ASN A 265 11.48 -22.73 10.15
CA ASN A 265 10.98 -23.91 10.87
C ASN A 265 9.93 -23.57 11.94
N ILE A 266 9.10 -22.57 11.67
CA ILE A 266 8.01 -22.15 12.55
C ILE A 266 6.70 -22.64 11.92
N PRO A 267 5.86 -23.43 12.62
CA PRO A 267 4.55 -23.85 12.11
C PRO A 267 3.63 -22.66 11.86
N MET A 268 2.85 -22.68 10.79
CA MET A 268 1.81 -21.67 10.54
C MET A 268 0.57 -21.96 11.39
N VAL A 269 -0.15 -20.92 11.81
CA VAL A 269 -1.47 -21.05 12.43
C VAL A 269 -2.49 -21.44 11.37
N ASP A 270 -3.53 -22.19 11.74
CA ASP A 270 -4.58 -22.54 10.77
C ASP A 270 -5.30 -21.29 10.25
N TRP A 271 -5.87 -21.41 9.05
CA TRP A 271 -6.53 -20.30 8.36
C TRP A 271 -7.65 -19.66 9.18
N GLU A 272 -8.55 -20.47 9.75
CA GLU A 272 -9.75 -19.98 10.43
C GLU A 272 -9.36 -19.17 11.66
N THR A 273 -8.50 -19.72 12.51
CA THR A 273 -7.97 -19.03 13.69
C THR A 273 -7.26 -17.73 13.32
N TRP A 274 -6.51 -17.71 12.22
CA TRP A 274 -5.79 -16.52 11.76
C TRP A 274 -6.72 -15.37 11.35
N ILE A 275 -7.83 -15.70 10.70
CA ILE A 275 -8.84 -14.72 10.29
C ILE A 275 -9.67 -14.26 11.47
N GLN A 276 -10.15 -15.19 12.31
CA GLN A 276 -10.99 -14.86 13.46
C GLN A 276 -10.27 -13.97 14.47
N ASP A 277 -8.96 -14.20 14.73
CA ASP A 277 -8.18 -13.32 15.60
C ASP A 277 -8.19 -11.87 15.13
N ASP A 278 -8.02 -11.61 13.83
CA ASP A 278 -8.01 -10.25 13.31
C ASP A 278 -9.43 -9.63 13.25
N ILE A 279 -10.47 -10.43 13.00
CA ILE A 279 -11.86 -9.99 13.10
C ILE A 279 -12.20 -9.59 14.54
N GLU A 280 -11.78 -10.38 15.53
CA GLU A 280 -11.96 -10.04 16.94
C GLU A 280 -11.22 -8.75 17.31
N ARG A 281 -10.01 -8.52 16.79
CA ARG A 281 -9.28 -7.26 16.98
C ARG A 281 -10.03 -6.07 16.39
N LEU A 282 -10.57 -6.22 15.18
CA LEU A 282 -11.39 -5.18 14.55
C LEU A 282 -12.66 -4.88 15.36
N LYS A 283 -13.31 -5.90 15.91
CA LYS A 283 -14.47 -5.73 16.80
C LYS A 283 -14.09 -5.02 18.11
N ARG A 284 -13.03 -5.48 18.76
CA ARG A 284 -12.53 -4.86 20.02
C ARG A 284 -12.09 -3.42 19.84
N ALA A 285 -11.48 -3.10 18.70
CA ALA A 285 -11.10 -1.74 18.35
C ALA A 285 -12.31 -0.84 18.01
N GLY A 286 -13.48 -1.43 17.76
CA GLY A 286 -14.69 -0.74 17.35
C GLY A 286 -14.77 -0.43 15.85
N VAL A 287 -13.93 -1.06 15.02
CA VAL A 287 -14.00 -0.89 13.55
C VAL A 287 -15.15 -1.71 12.99
N LEU A 288 -15.28 -2.96 13.45
CA LEU A 288 -16.41 -3.81 13.12
C LEU A 288 -17.46 -3.71 14.22
N GLN A 289 -18.62 -3.14 13.90
CA GLN A 289 -19.73 -2.91 14.83
C GLN A 289 -20.85 -3.94 14.65
N ASP A 290 -21.78 -3.98 15.60
CA ASP A 290 -23.07 -4.66 15.41
C ASP A 290 -23.99 -3.76 14.59
N TRP A 291 -24.09 -4.05 13.29
CA TRP A 291 -24.88 -3.26 12.33
C TRP A 291 -26.40 -3.34 12.55
N ASN A 292 -26.88 -4.16 13.49
CA ASN A 292 -28.28 -4.10 13.93
C ASN A 292 -28.51 -2.99 14.96
N ARG A 293 -27.43 -2.45 15.54
CA ARG A 293 -27.44 -1.43 16.60
C ARG A 293 -26.83 -0.11 16.14
N VAL A 294 -25.87 -0.18 15.23
CA VAL A 294 -25.17 0.98 14.68
C VAL A 294 -25.58 1.13 13.21
N ASP A 295 -26.04 2.31 12.83
CA ASP A 295 -26.27 2.62 11.43
C ASP A 295 -24.93 2.68 10.69
N PHE A 296 -24.81 1.90 9.60
CA PHE A 296 -23.57 1.79 8.85
C PHE A 296 -23.23 3.08 8.11
N ASP A 297 -24.22 3.73 7.52
CA ASP A 297 -24.01 4.92 6.70
C ASP A 297 -23.70 6.14 7.57
N GLU A 298 -24.19 6.19 8.82
CA GLU A 298 -23.78 7.19 9.81
C GLU A 298 -22.40 6.91 10.40
N PHE A 299 -22.04 5.64 10.59
CA PHE A 299 -20.75 5.26 11.18
C PHE A 299 -19.59 5.37 10.17
N SER A 300 -19.81 4.99 8.92
CA SER A 300 -18.75 4.97 7.92
C SER A 300 -18.29 6.39 7.58
N GLY A 301 -16.99 6.65 7.65
CA GLY A 301 -16.39 7.98 7.50
C GLY A 301 -16.53 8.88 8.72
N SER A 302 -17.19 8.43 9.79
CA SER A 302 -17.33 9.21 11.02
C SER A 302 -15.99 9.32 11.78
N GLU A 303 -15.86 10.35 12.61
CA GLU A 303 -14.71 10.49 13.51
C GLU A 303 -14.55 9.26 14.43
N ALA A 304 -15.66 8.64 14.83
CA ALA A 304 -15.64 7.41 15.63
C ALA A 304 -14.99 6.23 14.88
N GLU A 305 -15.27 6.06 13.58
CA GLU A 305 -14.63 5.03 12.75
C GLU A 305 -13.12 5.30 12.59
N LEU A 306 -12.73 6.57 12.38
CA LEU A 306 -11.32 6.96 12.28
C LEU A 306 -10.55 6.70 13.59
N ILE A 307 -11.17 6.98 14.74
CA ILE A 307 -10.60 6.67 16.06
C ILE A 307 -10.51 5.15 16.28
N ALA A 308 -11.54 4.39 15.89
CA ALA A 308 -11.53 2.93 15.97
C ALA A 308 -10.42 2.32 15.09
N TRP A 309 -10.24 2.85 13.87
CA TRP A 309 -9.18 2.43 12.96
C TRP A 309 -7.80 2.66 13.57
N LYS A 310 -7.59 3.85 14.12
CA LYS A 310 -6.39 4.20 14.88
C LYS A 310 -6.10 3.17 15.97
N LYS A 311 -7.07 2.86 16.84
CA LYS A 311 -6.97 1.83 17.89
C LYS A 311 -6.53 0.47 17.32
N TYR A 312 -7.16 0.04 16.23
CA TYR A 312 -6.83 -1.20 15.56
C TYR A 312 -5.36 -1.25 15.09
N LEU A 313 -4.87 -0.16 14.49
CA LEU A 313 -3.49 -0.07 13.97
C LEU A 313 -2.42 -0.10 15.06
N ARG A 314 -2.71 0.35 16.29
CA ARG A 314 -1.75 0.32 17.40
C ARG A 314 -1.79 -0.97 18.21
N SER A 315 -2.63 -1.93 17.84
CA SER A 315 -2.65 -3.25 18.47
C SER A 315 -1.26 -3.90 18.36
N PRO A 316 -0.57 -4.20 19.48
CA PRO A 316 0.71 -4.90 19.43
C PRO A 316 0.55 -6.20 18.65
N THR A 317 1.54 -6.53 17.81
CA THR A 317 1.61 -7.79 17.06
C THR A 317 0.57 -7.98 15.95
N THR A 318 -0.26 -7.00 15.58
CA THR A 318 -1.21 -7.23 14.46
C THR A 318 -0.50 -7.26 13.10
N GLN A 319 -0.79 -8.27 12.28
CA GLN A 319 -0.43 -8.27 10.87
C GLN A 319 -1.47 -7.54 9.99
N MET A 320 -2.55 -7.06 10.61
CA MET A 320 -3.68 -6.37 10.00
C MET A 320 -4.28 -7.14 8.82
N ILE A 321 -4.60 -8.41 9.06
CA ILE A 321 -4.81 -9.37 7.99
C ILE A 321 -6.06 -9.04 7.20
N VAL A 322 -7.21 -8.96 7.85
CA VAL A 322 -8.49 -8.52 7.31
C VAL A 322 -8.49 -7.01 7.15
N GLY A 323 -7.98 -6.27 8.14
CA GLY A 323 -7.97 -4.80 8.13
C GLY A 323 -7.32 -4.19 6.89
N ARG A 324 -6.24 -4.77 6.37
CA ARG A 324 -5.60 -4.34 5.11
C ARG A 324 -6.53 -4.38 3.89
N GLY A 325 -7.62 -5.14 3.95
CA GLY A 325 -8.65 -5.23 2.90
C GLY A 325 -9.76 -4.19 3.03
N LEU A 326 -9.82 -3.41 4.11
CA LEU A 326 -10.80 -2.34 4.31
C LEU A 326 -10.32 -1.07 3.60
N TYR A 327 -10.36 -1.08 2.26
CA TYR A 327 -9.67 -0.06 1.47
C TYR A 327 -10.33 1.30 1.52
N SER A 328 -11.68 1.36 1.59
CA SER A 328 -12.42 2.62 1.67
C SER A 328 -11.94 3.44 2.87
N LEU A 329 -11.98 2.84 4.06
CA LEU A 329 -11.48 3.44 5.30
C LEU A 329 -10.03 3.93 5.17
N GLN A 330 -9.14 3.11 4.61
CA GLN A 330 -7.74 3.50 4.39
C GLN A 330 -7.61 4.71 3.45
N ILE A 331 -8.35 4.74 2.35
CA ILE A 331 -8.30 5.79 1.32
C ILE A 331 -8.92 7.10 1.81
N GLU A 332 -9.97 7.05 2.64
CA GLU A 332 -10.61 8.25 3.19
C GLU A 332 -9.62 9.13 3.97
N HIS A 333 -8.72 8.53 4.74
CA HIS A 333 -7.65 9.29 5.40
C HIS A 333 -6.71 9.99 4.42
N TYR A 334 -6.44 9.38 3.25
CA TYR A 334 -5.65 10.02 2.21
C TYR A 334 -6.39 11.22 1.62
N PHE A 335 -7.68 11.06 1.29
CA PHE A 335 -8.51 12.16 0.80
C PHE A 335 -8.60 13.31 1.82
N ALA A 336 -8.84 13.01 3.09
CA ALA A 336 -8.87 14.03 4.14
C ALA A 336 -7.55 14.82 4.24
N ALA A 337 -6.40 14.14 4.16
CA ALA A 337 -5.10 14.82 4.19
C ALA A 337 -4.83 15.64 2.92
N MET A 338 -5.26 15.15 1.75
CA MET A 338 -5.15 15.87 0.47
C MET A 338 -5.97 17.16 0.48
N ASP A 339 -7.20 17.08 0.97
CA ASP A 339 -8.10 18.25 1.07
C ASP A 339 -7.52 19.34 1.97
N LYS A 340 -6.93 18.97 3.11
CA LYS A 340 -6.28 19.90 4.05
C LYS A 340 -5.20 20.76 3.38
N VAL A 341 -4.51 20.24 2.37
CA VAL A 341 -3.44 20.94 1.65
C VAL A 341 -3.85 21.40 0.25
N GLY A 342 -5.14 21.26 -0.11
CA GLY A 342 -5.65 21.62 -1.44
C GLY A 342 -5.07 20.79 -2.58
N LYS A 343 -4.57 19.57 -2.33
CA LYS A 343 -4.07 18.69 -3.39
C LYS A 343 -5.26 18.17 -4.22
N PRO A 344 -5.31 18.43 -5.54
CA PRO A 344 -6.45 18.04 -6.36
C PRO A 344 -6.49 16.51 -6.54
N ARG A 345 -7.69 15.95 -6.48
CA ARG A 345 -7.99 14.59 -6.91
C ARG A 345 -8.33 14.70 -8.40
N LYS A 346 -7.43 14.32 -9.30
CA LYS A 346 -7.81 14.30 -10.73
C LYS A 346 -8.85 13.18 -10.92
N THR A 347 -10.08 13.59 -11.24
CA THR A 347 -11.22 12.71 -11.56
C THR A 347 -11.09 12.18 -12.97
#